data_AF-A0A9E7PNV0-F1
#
_entry.id   AF-A0A9E7PNV0-F1
#
_cell.length_a   1.000
_cell.length_b   1.000
_cell.length_c   1.000
_cell.angle_alpha   90.00
_cell.angle_beta   90.00
_cell.angle_gamma   90.00
#
_symmetry.space_group_name_H-M   'P 1'
#
loop_
_entity.id
_entity.type
_entity.pdbx_description
1 polymer ?
#
loop_
_entity_poly.entity_id
_entity_poly.type
_entity_poly.pdbx_seq_one_letter_code
_entity_poly.pdbx_strand_id
1 'polypeptide(L)' 'MVEEKTEYFDVLIPPGVPRSVIYDITDRFEVEIVNRKRMMKFANMDGDIRELLAFRCTRDTAEQVQAYMLSELEKFIAE' A
#
# COMPACT_ATOMS: atom_id res chain seq x y z
N MET A 1 27.95 9.43 -17.53
CA MET A 1 27.49 9.13 -16.15
C MET A 1 26.18 8.40 -16.32
N VAL A 2 26.11 7.11 -15.94
CA VAL A 2 24.83 6.40 -15.93
C VAL A 2 24.15 6.84 -14.63
N GLU A 3 23.08 7.61 -14.73
CA GLU A 3 22.22 7.86 -13.56
C GLU A 3 21.64 6.51 -13.14
N GLU A 4 22.07 5.98 -11.99
CA GLU A 4 21.37 4.86 -11.36
C GLU A 4 19.96 5.36 -11.00
N LYS A 5 19.00 4.99 -11.83
CA LYS A 5 17.62 5.40 -11.68
C LYS A 5 17.02 4.54 -10.57
N THR A 6 16.89 5.09 -9.37
CA THR A 6 16.21 4.40 -8.26
C THR A 6 14.80 4.01 -8.69
N GLU A 7 14.53 2.70 -8.70
CA GLU A 7 13.22 2.16 -9.04
C GLU A 7 12.29 2.20 -7.83
N TYR A 8 11.08 2.72 -8.03
CA TYR A 8 10.05 2.81 -7.00
C TYR A 8 8.89 1.87 -7.33
N PHE A 9 8.31 1.32 -6.27
CA PHE A 9 7.18 0.41 -6.28
C PHE A 9 6.04 1.01 -5.48
N ASP A 10 4.81 0.68 -5.87
CA ASP A 10 3.62 1.11 -5.15
C ASP A 10 2.96 -0.11 -4.49
N VAL A 11 2.91 -0.14 -3.17
CA VAL A 11 2.12 -1.11 -2.40
C VAL A 11 0.69 -0.56 -2.30
N LEU A 12 -0.26 -1.20 -2.97
CA LEU A 12 -1.67 -0.80 -2.93
C LEU A 12 -2.22 -0.96 -1.51
N ILE A 13 -3.01 0.03 -1.07
CA ILE A 13 -3.75 -0.03 0.20
C ILE A 13 -5.16 -0.57 -0.13
N PRO A 14 -5.49 -1.80 0.27
CA PRO A 14 -6.82 -2.35 0.01
C PRO A 14 -7.93 -1.56 0.73
N PRO A 15 -9.16 -1.56 0.18
CA PRO A 15 -10.32 -1.11 0.94
C PRO A 15 -10.45 -1.92 2.25
N GLY A 16 -10.63 -1.23 3.37
CA GLY A 16 -10.78 -1.86 4.68
C GLY A 16 -9.52 -1.84 5.55
N VAL A 17 -8.37 -1.38 5.04
CA VAL A 17 -7.20 -1.14 5.89
C VAL A 17 -7.53 -0.05 6.92
N PRO A 18 -7.39 -0.32 8.24
CA PRO A 18 -7.63 0.69 9.27
C PRO A 18 -6.72 1.90 9.11
N ARG A 19 -7.24 3.11 9.36
CA ARG A 19 -6.46 4.35 9.25
C ARG A 19 -5.24 4.35 10.18
N SER A 20 -5.35 3.73 11.36
CA SER A 20 -4.22 3.56 12.30
C SER A 20 -3.06 2.83 11.65
N VAL A 21 -3.31 1.74 10.92
CA VAL A 21 -2.27 0.98 10.20
C VAL A 21 -1.62 1.83 9.12
N ILE A 22 -2.39 2.70 8.44
CA ILE A 22 -1.84 3.61 7.43
C ILE A 22 -0.88 4.63 8.08
N TYR A 23 -1.28 5.23 9.20
CA TYR A 23 -0.41 6.16 9.94
C TYR A 23 0.84 5.48 10.50
N ASP A 24 0.70 4.28 11.07
CA ASP A 24 1.82 3.51 11.57
C ASP A 24 2.85 3.20 10.47
N ILE A 25 2.38 2.88 9.26
CA ILE A 25 3.25 2.62 8.11
C ILE A 25 3.99 3.89 7.70
N THR A 26 3.32 5.04 7.64
CA THR A 26 3.97 6.32 7.29
C THR A 26 4.98 6.78 8.33
N ASP A 27 4.78 6.43 9.60
CA ASP A 27 5.69 6.81 10.69
C ASP A 27 6.91 5.88 10.79
N ARG A 28 6.76 4.62 10.38
CA ARG A 28 7.80 3.58 10.53
C ARG A 28 8.65 3.37 9.29
N PHE A 29 8.13 3.66 8.11
CA PHE A 29 8.78 3.36 6.84
C PHE A 29 8.93 4.61 5.98
N GLU A 30 9.99 4.66 5.18
CA GLU A 30 10.17 5.72 4.18
C GLU A 30 9.25 5.46 2.98
N VAL A 31 8.03 5.99 3.07
CA VAL A 31 6.97 5.83 2.07
C VAL A 31 6.32 7.17 1.74
N GLU A 32 5.87 7.31 0.49
CA GLU A 32 5.00 8.41 0.06
C GLU A 32 3.58 7.88 -0.20
N ILE A 33 2.55 8.55 0.30
CA ILE A 33 1.16 8.22 -0.05
C ILE A 33 0.83 8.82 -1.41
N VAL A 34 0.51 7.96 -2.38
CA VAL A 34 0.13 8.37 -3.74
C VAL A 34 -1.25 7.86 -4.12
N ASN A 35 -1.97 8.63 -4.95
CA ASN A 35 -3.23 8.20 -5.54
C ASN A 35 -3.00 7.40 -6.82
N ARG A 36 -3.62 6.22 -6.92
CA ARG A 36 -3.58 5.35 -8.10
C ARG A 36 -4.99 5.04 -8.61
N LYS A 37 -5.22 5.41 -9.87
CA LYS A 37 -6.42 5.03 -10.62
C LYS A 37 -6.20 3.63 -11.19
N ARG A 38 -6.88 2.64 -10.63
CA ARG A 38 -6.84 1.25 -11.10
C ARG A 38 -8.27 0.73 -11.23
N MET A 39 -8.56 0.07 -12.35
CA MET A 39 -9.80 -0.68 -12.52
C MET A 39 -9.70 -1.95 -11.66
N MET A 40 -10.51 -2.04 -10.60
CA MET A 40 -10.49 -3.21 -9.72
C MET A 40 -11.53 -4.24 -10.16
N LYS A 41 -11.12 -5.53 -10.09
CA LYS A 41 -12.03 -6.69 -10.11
C LYS A 41 -12.11 -7.38 -8.74
N PHE A 42 -11.62 -6.75 -7.68
CA PHE A 42 -11.61 -7.34 -6.33
C PHE A 42 -12.86 -6.90 -5.56
N ALA A 43 -13.49 -7.85 -4.87
CA ALA A 43 -14.63 -7.68 -3.94
C ALA A 43 -16.05 -7.46 -4.54
N ASN A 44 -16.49 -8.28 -5.49
CA ASN A 44 -17.88 -8.26 -6.03
C ASN A 44 -18.34 -6.90 -6.61
N MET A 45 -17.39 -6.01 -6.92
CA MET A 45 -17.68 -4.68 -7.46
C MET A 45 -17.60 -4.74 -8.99
N ASP A 46 -18.76 -4.69 -9.64
CA ASP A 46 -18.85 -4.57 -11.09
C ASP A 46 -18.45 -3.14 -11.52
N GLY A 47 -17.33 -3.02 -12.23
CA GLY A 47 -17.10 -1.93 -13.19
C GLY A 47 -16.57 -0.57 -12.71
N ASP A 48 -16.55 -0.25 -11.41
CA ASP A 48 -16.15 1.10 -10.97
C ASP A 48 -14.62 1.31 -10.91
N ILE A 49 -14.11 2.28 -11.68
CA ILE A 49 -12.75 2.82 -11.52
C ILE A 49 -12.72 3.62 -10.22
N ARG A 50 -11.95 3.16 -9.23
CA ARG A 50 -11.75 3.89 -7.97
C ARG A 50 -10.34 4.44 -7.85
N GLU A 51 -10.25 5.61 -7.23
CA GLU A 51 -8.99 6.19 -6.77
C GLU A 51 -8.58 5.46 -5.49
N LEU A 52 -7.48 4.70 -5.57
CA LEU A 52 -6.91 3.99 -4.43
C LEU A 52 -5.68 4.71 -3.93
N LEU A 53 -5.42 4.58 -2.63
CA LEU A 53 -4.16 4.98 -2.05
C LEU A 53 -3.14 3.85 -2.22
N ALA A 54 -1.87 4.23 -2.36
CA ALA A 54 -0.74 3.33 -2.37
C ALA A 54 0.45 3.94 -1.63
N PHE A 55 1.29 3.09 -1.05
CA PHE A 55 2.59 3.47 -0.50
C PHE A 55 3.65 3.33 -1.58
N ARG A 56 4.18 4.45 -2.06
CA ARG A 56 5.33 4.48 -2.95
C ARG A 56 6.62 4.38 -2.15
N CYS A 57 7.47 3.42 -2.47
CA CYS A 57 8.76 3.21 -1.81
C CYS A 57 9.73 2.36 -2.66
N THR A 58 10.94 2.13 -2.16
CA THR A 58 11.89 1.19 -2.76
C THR A 58 11.40 -0.25 -2.61
N ARG A 59 12.01 -1.19 -3.35
CA ARG A 59 11.61 -2.60 -3.31
C ARG A 59 11.71 -3.22 -1.92
N ASP A 60 12.82 -2.97 -1.23
CA ASP A 60 13.08 -3.54 0.09
C ASP A 60 12.08 -3.00 1.13
N THR A 61 11.72 -1.72 1.03
CA THR A 61 10.68 -1.12 1.87
C THR A 61 9.30 -1.67 1.51
N ALA A 62 9.00 -1.89 0.22
CA ALA A 62 7.72 -2.43 -0.21
C ALA A 62 7.46 -3.83 0.38
N GLU A 63 8.47 -4.70 0.41
CA GLU A 63 8.36 -6.04 1.01
C GLU A 63 8.11 -5.97 2.52
N GLN A 64 8.77 -5.05 3.23
CA GLN A 64 8.55 -4.83 4.67
C GLN A 64 7.17 -4.23 4.96
N VAL A 65 6.73 -3.24 4.19
CA VAL A 65 5.40 -2.62 4.31
C VAL A 65 4.32 -3.65 4.06
N GLN A 66 4.45 -4.50 3.04
CA GLN A 66 3.50 -5.57 2.76
C GLN A 66 3.39 -6.56 3.93
N ALA A 67 4.52 -7.00 4.48
CA ALA A 67 4.54 -7.95 5.60
C ALA A 67 3.92 -7.33 6.87
N TYR A 68 4.27 -6.08 7.18
CA TYR A 68 3.71 -5.36 8.32
C TYR A 68 2.20 -5.16 8.17
N MET A 69 1.77 -4.63 7.04
CA MET A 69 0.35 -4.37 6.76
C MET A 69 -0.47 -5.65 6.87
N LEU A 70 -0.01 -6.77 6.30
CA LEU A 70 -0.71 -8.05 6.42
C LEU A 70 -0.81 -8.49 7.89
N SER A 71 0.27 -8.38 8.67
CA SER A 71 0.26 -8.78 10.08
C SER A 71 -0.69 -7.94 10.95
N GLU A 72 -0.79 -6.64 10.69
CA GLU A 72 -1.72 -5.76 11.40
C GLU A 72 -3.18 -6.01 10.99
N LEU A 73 -3.42 -6.32 9.72
CA LEU A 73 -4.75 -6.72 9.25
C LEU A 73 -5.18 -8.06 9.87
N GLU A 74 -4.29 -9.03 9.98
CA GLU A 74 -4.57 -10.31 10.65
C GLU A 74 -4.93 -10.10 12.13
N LYS A 75 -4.17 -9.25 12.84
CA LYS A 75 -4.49 -8.88 14.23
C LYS A 75 -5.85 -8.20 14.33
N PHE A 76 -6.16 -7.28 13.42
CA PHE A 76 -7.42 -6.55 13.40
C PHE A 76 -8.63 -7.47 13.12
N ILE A 77 -8.47 -8.52 12.32
CA ILE A 77 -9.54 -9.50 12.06
C ILE A 77 -9.70 -10.50 13.21
N ALA A 78 -8.63 -10.77 13.97
CA ALA A 78 -8.63 -11.69 15.10
C ALA A 78 -9.22 -11.08 16.39
N GLU A 79 -9.49 -9.77 16.40
CA GLU A 79 -10.16 -9.02 17.48
C GLU A 79 -11.69 -9.04 17.32
#